data_AF-A0A537RKB6-F1
#
_entry.id   AF-A0A537RKB6-F1
#
_cell.length_a   1.000
_cell.length_b   1.000
_cell.length_c   1.000
_cell.angle_alpha   90.00
_cell.angle_beta   90.00
_cell.angle_gamma   90.00
#
_symmetry.space_group_name_H-M   'P 1'
#
loop_
_entity.id
_entity.type
_entity.pdbx_description
1 polymer ?
#
loop_
_entity_poly.entity_id
_entity_poly.type
_entity_poly.pdbx_seq_one_letter_code
_entity_poly.pdbx_strand_id
1 'polypeptide(L)'
;MADGWMTHSVGPHGFKRSWEFILRVGRESGRDMSSFDNVLYHHINVNADKQDALADSKRFLDLYYSADYTQARLESWLTYGSPRECVEQIKGYKASGCRRITFRISTMGDQMAQFRRVIEDVLPYVD
;
A
#
# COMPACT_ATOMS: atom_id res chain seq x y z
N MET A 1 24.34 7.89 -2.36
CA MET A 1 23.31 8.13 -1.31
C MET A 1 21.96 8.26 -1.99
N ALA A 2 20.85 7.94 -1.32
CA ALA A 2 19.50 8.02 -1.88
C ALA A 2 18.73 9.22 -1.30
N ASP A 3 17.75 9.76 -2.02
CA ASP A 3 16.90 10.89 -1.58
C ASP A 3 15.64 10.45 -0.84
N GLY A 4 15.37 9.15 -0.80
CA GLY A 4 14.25 8.60 -0.06
C GLY A 4 14.38 7.10 0.20
N TRP A 5 13.36 6.56 0.84
CA TRP A 5 13.20 5.15 1.15
C TRP A 5 11.92 4.61 0.50
N MET A 6 12.07 3.53 -0.26
CA MET A 6 10.94 2.79 -0.82
C MET A 6 10.81 1.44 -0.11
N THR A 7 9.58 1.04 0.19
CA THR A 7 9.30 -0.28 0.76
C THR A 7 8.01 -0.88 0.20
N HIS A 8 7.76 -2.14 0.53
CA HIS A 8 6.58 -2.92 0.17
C HIS A 8 6.30 -3.93 1.29
N SER A 9 5.11 -4.56 1.25
CA SER A 9 4.75 -5.66 2.16
C SER A 9 4.97 -5.36 3.65
N VAL A 10 4.51 -4.19 4.11
CA VAL A 10 4.59 -3.78 5.51
C VAL A 10 3.28 -3.12 5.91
N GLY A 11 2.74 -3.48 7.07
CA GLY A 11 1.55 -2.82 7.63
C GLY A 11 1.86 -1.44 8.25
N PRO A 12 0.84 -0.63 8.58
CA PRO A 12 1.02 0.75 9.04
C PRO A 12 1.97 0.90 10.24
N HIS A 13 1.79 0.07 11.28
CA HIS A 13 2.68 0.10 12.45
C HIS A 13 4.13 -0.28 12.14
N GLY A 14 4.33 -1.26 11.24
CA GLY A 14 5.67 -1.64 10.79
C GLY A 14 6.35 -0.50 10.01
N PHE A 15 5.59 0.15 9.12
CA PHE A 15 6.06 1.29 8.35
C PHE A 15 6.55 2.41 9.25
N LYS A 16 5.74 2.81 10.25
CA LYS A 16 6.08 3.86 11.21
C LYS A 16 7.40 3.57 11.92
N ARG A 17 7.57 2.36 12.46
CA ARG A 17 8.82 1.96 13.15
C ARG A 17 10.04 2.04 12.23
N SER A 18 9.93 1.51 11.02
CA SER A 18 11.02 1.57 10.04
C SER A 18 11.35 3.01 9.66
N TRP A 19 10.34 3.85 9.46
CA TRP A 19 10.52 5.25 9.09
C TRP A 19 11.22 6.06 10.20
N GLU A 20 10.76 5.92 11.44
CA GLU A 20 11.38 6.56 12.60
C GLU A 20 12.83 6.11 12.80
N PHE A 21 13.11 4.82 12.60
CA PHE A 21 14.46 4.26 12.65
C PHE A 21 15.38 4.89 11.61
N ILE A 22 14.95 4.95 10.35
CA ILE A 22 15.74 5.51 9.24
C ILE A 22 16.05 6.98 9.49
N LEU A 23 15.05 7.76 9.90
CA LEU A 23 15.23 9.18 10.22
C LEU A 23 16.20 9.38 11.39
N ARG A 24 16.12 8.56 12.43
CA ARG A 24 17.01 8.63 13.59
C ARG A 24 18.45 8.33 13.21
N VAL A 25 18.72 7.19 12.55
CA VAL A 25 20.07 6.81 12.14
C VAL A 25 20.67 7.81 11.15
N GLY A 26 19.86 8.36 10.24
CA GLY A 26 20.28 9.42 9.33
C GLY A 26 20.78 10.66 10.08
N ARG A 27 20.02 11.14 11.06
CA ARG A 27 20.42 12.28 11.90
C ARG A 27 21.66 11.98 12.76
N GLU A 28 21.73 10.80 13.38
CA GLU A 28 22.89 10.35 14.17
C GLU A 28 24.18 10.31 13.33
N SER A 29 24.04 10.07 12.02
CA SER A 29 25.15 10.05 11.05
C SER A 29 25.50 11.45 10.50
N GLY A 30 24.92 12.53 11.03
CA GLY A 30 25.17 13.90 10.60
C GLY A 30 24.51 14.29 9.28
N ARG A 31 23.55 13.51 8.77
CA ARG A 31 22.83 13.80 7.53
C ARG A 31 21.60 14.68 7.81
N ASP A 32 21.39 15.70 6.99
CA ASP A 32 20.10 16.41 6.94
C ASP A 32 19.02 15.48 6.35
N MET A 33 17.98 15.24 7.14
CA MET A 33 16.85 14.37 6.80
C MET A 33 15.56 15.16 6.51
N SER A 34 15.62 16.50 6.49
CA SER A 34 14.45 17.37 6.30
C SER A 34 13.73 17.12 4.97
N SER A 35 14.49 16.93 3.89
CA SER A 35 14.00 16.63 2.54
C SER A 35 13.93 15.13 2.21
N PHE A 36 14.40 14.26 3.11
CA PHE A 36 14.41 12.82 2.85
C PHE A 36 12.99 12.28 2.82
N ASP A 37 12.64 11.52 1.79
CA ASP A 37 11.26 11.12 1.53
C ASP A 37 10.98 9.61 1.65
N ASN A 38 9.71 9.22 1.59
CA ASN A 38 9.31 7.83 1.61
C ASN A 38 8.17 7.53 0.63
N VAL A 39 8.17 6.28 0.13
CA VAL A 39 7.11 5.76 -0.74
C VAL A 39 6.82 4.28 -0.43
N LEU A 40 5.55 3.93 -0.32
CA LEU A 40 5.07 2.57 -0.19
C LEU A 40 4.60 2.06 -1.56
N TYR A 41 5.15 0.95 -2.03
CA TYR A 41 4.60 0.19 -3.14
C TYR A 41 3.57 -0.80 -2.62
N HIS A 42 2.32 -0.63 -3.05
CA HIS A 42 1.18 -1.33 -2.47
C HIS A 42 0.23 -1.84 -3.56
N HIS A 43 -0.45 -2.95 -3.28
CA HIS A 43 -1.51 -3.44 -4.16
C HIS A 43 -2.85 -2.84 -3.76
N ILE A 44 -3.77 -2.73 -4.72
CA ILE A 44 -5.14 -2.34 -4.47
C ILE A 44 -6.13 -3.15 -5.30
N ASN A 45 -7.28 -3.47 -4.68
CA ASN A 45 -8.45 -4.01 -5.37
C ASN A 45 -9.74 -3.53 -4.68
N VAL A 46 -10.54 -2.76 -5.41
CA VAL A 46 -11.77 -2.15 -4.89
C VAL A 46 -13.00 -2.92 -5.39
N ASN A 47 -13.73 -3.53 -4.46
CA ASN A 47 -14.93 -4.30 -4.75
C ASN A 47 -15.98 -4.10 -3.66
N ALA A 48 -17.27 -4.17 -4.00
CA ALA A 48 -18.35 -4.03 -3.02
C ALA A 48 -18.27 -5.09 -1.91
N ASP A 49 -17.88 -6.32 -2.27
CA ASP A 49 -17.63 -7.40 -1.33
C ASP A 49 -16.14 -7.60 -1.08
N LYS A 50 -15.77 -7.72 0.21
CA LYS A 50 -14.38 -7.85 0.64
C LYS A 50 -13.76 -9.20 0.28
N GLN A 51 -14.54 -10.28 0.34
CA GLN A 51 -14.05 -11.61 0.02
C GLN A 51 -13.81 -11.74 -1.48
N ASP A 52 -14.67 -11.14 -2.31
CA ASP A 52 -14.45 -11.08 -3.75
C ASP A 52 -13.18 -10.30 -4.11
N ALA A 53 -12.92 -9.15 -3.46
CA ALA A 53 -11.68 -8.39 -3.65
C ALA A 53 -10.44 -9.22 -3.28
N LEU A 54 -10.49 -9.96 -2.18
CA LEU A 54 -9.39 -10.82 -1.73
C LEU A 54 -9.16 -11.99 -2.68
N ALA A 55 -10.22 -12.68 -3.09
CA ALA A 55 -10.14 -13.84 -3.98
C ALA A 55 -9.57 -13.45 -5.36
N ASP A 56 -10.04 -12.34 -5.92
CA ASP A 56 -9.56 -11.81 -7.20
C ASP A 56 -8.08 -11.40 -7.12
N SER A 57 -7.71 -10.65 -6.07
CA SER A 57 -6.33 -10.24 -5.84
C SER A 57 -5.39 -11.42 -5.62
N LYS A 58 -5.83 -12.43 -4.84
CA LYS A 58 -5.07 -13.65 -4.61
C LYS A 58 -4.81 -14.38 -5.92
N ARG A 59 -5.85 -14.60 -6.73
CA ARG A 59 -5.71 -15.27 -8.02
C ARG A 59 -4.72 -14.54 -8.94
N PHE A 60 -4.78 -13.21 -8.97
CA PHE A 60 -3.82 -12.39 -9.72
C PHE A 60 -2.39 -12.57 -9.21
N LEU A 61 -2.19 -12.45 -7.90
CA LEU A 61 -0.85 -12.47 -7.29
C LEU A 61 -0.22 -13.85 -7.36
N ASP A 62 -1.00 -14.91 -7.14
CA ASP A 62 -0.53 -16.27 -7.21
C ASP A 62 -0.05 -16.61 -8.63
N LEU A 63 -0.81 -16.18 -9.65
CA LEU A 63 -0.42 -16.35 -11.05
C LEU A 63 0.80 -15.52 -11.42
N TYR A 64 0.86 -14.25 -10.98
CA TYR A 64 1.95 -13.35 -11.34
C TYR A 64 3.29 -13.77 -10.72
N TYR A 65 3.27 -14.31 -9.50
CA TYR A 65 4.46 -14.73 -8.78
C TYR A 65 4.72 -16.24 -8.82
N SER A 66 3.84 -17.02 -9.45
CA SER A 66 3.89 -18.49 -9.47
C SER A 66 4.04 -19.07 -8.06
N ALA A 67 3.28 -18.53 -7.10
CA ALA A 67 3.36 -18.86 -5.68
C ALA A 67 1.97 -18.92 -5.04
N ASP A 68 1.82 -19.63 -3.93
CA ASP A 68 0.57 -19.65 -3.15
C ASP A 68 0.72 -18.79 -1.89
N TYR A 69 0.19 -17.57 -1.92
CA TYR A 69 0.29 -16.65 -0.77
C TYR A 69 -0.83 -16.86 0.25
N THR A 70 -0.46 -16.89 1.52
CA THR A 70 -1.42 -16.88 2.63
C THR A 70 -2.14 -15.54 2.73
N GLN A 71 -3.36 -15.55 3.25
CA GLN A 71 -4.13 -14.32 3.49
C GLN A 71 -3.35 -13.31 4.35
N ALA A 72 -2.71 -13.76 5.42
CA ALA A 72 -1.91 -12.89 6.29
C ALA A 72 -0.77 -12.18 5.54
N ARG A 73 -0.17 -12.84 4.55
CA ARG A 73 0.83 -12.20 3.69
C ARG A 73 0.20 -11.12 2.81
N LEU A 74 -0.96 -11.40 2.23
CA LEU A 74 -1.69 -10.45 1.38
C LEU A 74 -2.12 -9.22 2.17
N GLU A 75 -2.63 -9.36 3.39
CA GLU A 75 -3.05 -8.23 4.24
C GLU A 75 -1.93 -7.22 4.55
N SER A 76 -0.66 -7.66 4.54
CA SER A 76 0.49 -6.77 4.69
C SER A 76 0.87 -6.00 3.42
N TRP A 77 0.28 -6.36 2.28
CA TRP A 77 0.74 -5.94 0.95
C TRP A 77 -0.37 -5.41 0.04
N LEU A 78 -1.64 -5.61 0.42
CA LEU A 78 -2.83 -5.33 -0.37
C LEU A 78 -3.82 -4.50 0.46
N THR A 79 -4.26 -3.38 -0.10
CA THR A 79 -5.48 -2.67 0.29
C THR A 79 -6.64 -3.25 -0.50
N TYR A 80 -7.67 -3.74 0.17
CA TYR A 80 -8.80 -4.37 -0.53
C TYR A 80 -10.12 -4.24 0.22
N GLY A 81 -11.21 -4.37 -0.52
CA GLY A 81 -12.58 -4.35 -0.02
C GLY A 81 -13.40 -3.22 -0.63
N SER A 82 -14.47 -2.83 0.08
CA SER A 82 -15.33 -1.73 -0.35
C SER A 82 -14.54 -0.42 -0.48
N PRO A 83 -15.03 0.57 -1.26
CA PRO A 83 -14.37 1.87 -1.35
C PRO A 83 -14.08 2.47 0.02
N ARG A 84 -15.05 2.39 0.95
CA ARG A 84 -14.90 2.85 2.34
C ARG A 84 -13.77 2.12 3.08
N GLU A 85 -13.70 0.79 2.98
CA GLU A 85 -12.63 0.03 3.62
C GLU A 85 -11.25 0.35 3.02
N CYS A 86 -11.17 0.56 1.72
CA CYS A 86 -9.93 0.98 1.06
C CYS A 86 -9.48 2.36 1.56
N VAL A 87 -10.42 3.31 1.69
CA VAL A 87 -10.14 4.64 2.25
C VAL A 87 -9.56 4.55 3.65
N GLU A 88 -10.18 3.77 4.54
CA GLU A 88 -9.71 3.62 5.93
C GLU A 88 -8.31 2.98 6.00
N GLN A 89 -8.03 1.96 5.18
CA GLN A 89 -6.70 1.35 5.11
C GLN A 89 -5.63 2.34 4.65
N ILE A 90 -5.92 3.13 3.61
CA ILE A 90 -5.00 4.15 3.07
C ILE A 90 -4.75 5.25 4.11
N LYS A 91 -5.80 5.70 4.81
CA LYS A 91 -5.67 6.65 5.93
C LYS A 91 -4.77 6.11 7.04
N GLY A 92 -4.85 4.81 7.34
CA GLY A 92 -3.95 4.15 8.29
C GLY A 92 -2.46 4.28 7.91
N TYR A 93 -2.13 4.11 6.62
CA TYR A 93 -0.77 4.32 6.13
C TYR A 93 -0.34 5.80 6.19
N LYS A 94 -1.21 6.73 5.78
CA LYS A 94 -0.93 8.19 5.90
C LYS A 94 -0.65 8.59 7.35
N ALA A 95 -1.48 8.12 8.30
CA ALA A 95 -1.31 8.36 9.72
C ALA A 95 -0.01 7.76 10.31
N SER A 96 0.60 6.81 9.60
CA SER A 96 1.88 6.20 9.96
C SER A 96 3.10 6.95 9.43
N GLY A 97 2.89 8.10 8.79
CA GLY A 97 3.95 8.93 8.19
C GLY A 97 4.31 8.55 6.76
N CYS A 98 3.51 7.68 6.12
CA CYS A 98 3.65 7.38 4.70
C CYS A 98 3.23 8.60 3.88
N ARG A 99 4.15 9.12 3.06
CA ARG A 99 3.94 10.36 2.29
C ARG A 99 3.44 10.08 0.88
N ARG A 100 3.84 8.96 0.30
CA ARG A 100 3.48 8.55 -1.06
C ARG A 100 3.14 7.08 -1.09
N ILE A 101 2.08 6.72 -1.81
CA ILE A 101 1.71 5.33 -2.06
C ILE A 101 1.56 5.16 -3.56
N THR A 102 2.29 4.19 -4.11
CA THR A 102 2.12 3.74 -5.49
C THR A 102 1.24 2.51 -5.48
N PHE A 103 0.11 2.59 -6.18
CA PHE A 103 -0.82 1.46 -6.28
C PHE A 103 -0.54 0.62 -7.52
N ARG A 104 -0.46 -0.70 -7.30
CA ARG A 104 -0.63 -1.69 -8.35
C ARG A 104 -2.04 -2.27 -8.27
N ILE A 105 -2.79 -2.11 -9.34
CA ILE A 105 -4.10 -2.75 -9.49
C ILE A 105 -3.88 -4.26 -9.67
N SER A 106 -4.40 -5.05 -8.74
CA SER A 106 -4.29 -6.50 -8.75
C SER A 106 -5.64 -7.15 -8.90
N THR A 107 -6.09 -7.23 -10.15
CA THR A 107 -7.35 -7.85 -10.54
C THR A 107 -7.13 -8.79 -11.71
N MET A 108 -7.90 -9.89 -11.75
CA MET A 108 -8.03 -10.72 -12.95
C MET A 108 -9.04 -10.14 -13.96
N GLY A 109 -9.80 -9.11 -13.55
CA GLY A 109 -10.80 -8.43 -14.37
C GLY A 109 -10.24 -7.24 -15.15
N ASP A 110 -11.12 -6.27 -15.44
CA ASP A 110 -10.77 -5.06 -16.17
C ASP A 110 -9.97 -4.08 -15.29
N GLN A 111 -8.69 -3.90 -15.62
CA GLN A 111 -7.79 -2.99 -14.92
C GLN A 111 -8.20 -1.52 -15.04
N MET A 112 -8.79 -1.11 -16.16
CA MET A 112 -9.26 0.27 -16.34
C MET A 112 -10.54 0.53 -15.56
N ALA A 113 -11.40 -0.47 -15.40
CA ALA A 113 -12.55 -0.37 -14.50
C ALA A 113 -12.10 -0.24 -13.03
N GLN A 114 -11.13 -1.03 -12.59
CA GLN A 114 -10.52 -0.87 -11.27
C GLN A 114 -9.84 0.49 -11.10
N PHE A 115 -9.11 0.97 -12.12
CA PHE A 115 -8.48 2.27 -12.09
C PHE A 115 -9.51 3.39 -11.85
N ARG A 116 -10.63 3.37 -12.60
CA ARG A 116 -11.74 4.32 -12.40
C ARG A 116 -12.29 4.29 -10.97
N ARG A 117 -12.56 3.11 -10.43
CA ARG A 117 -13.01 2.97 -9.03
C ARG A 117 -12.02 3.56 -8.03
N VAL A 118 -10.72 3.32 -8.22
CA VAL A 118 -9.70 3.89 -7.33
C VAL A 118 -9.73 5.42 -7.39
N ILE A 119 -9.76 6.02 -8.59
CA ILE A 119 -9.71 7.48 -8.74
C ILE A 119 -11.02 8.18 -8.38
N GLU A 120 -12.18 7.54 -8.55
CA GLU A 120 -13.50 8.14 -8.31
C GLU A 120 -14.03 7.84 -6.90
N ASP A 121 -13.88 6.60 -6.43
CA ASP A 121 -14.54 6.14 -5.20
C ASP A 121 -13.62 6.10 -3.98
N VAL A 122 -12.29 6.20 -4.18
CA VAL A 122 -11.30 6.05 -3.09
C VAL A 122 -10.46 7.31 -2.92
N LEU A 123 -9.66 7.69 -3.92
CA LEU A 123 -8.66 8.77 -3.78
C LEU A 123 -9.25 10.13 -3.35
N PRO A 124 -10.46 10.56 -3.75
CA PRO A 124 -11.03 11.82 -3.29
C PRO A 124 -11.34 11.87 -1.78
N TYR A 125 -11.32 10.71 -1.09
CA TYR A 125 -11.74 10.59 0.30
C TYR A 125 -10.59 10.23 1.26
N VAL A 126 -9.35 10.12 0.76
CA VAL A 126 -8.17 9.78 1.56
C VAL A 126 -7.42 11.01 2.07
N ASP A 127 -7.81 12.22 1.67
CA ASP A 127 -7.16 13.48 2.07
C ASP A 127 -7.16 13.70 3.58
#